data_AF-A0A6B0WMP4-F1
#
_entry.id   AF-A0A6B0WMP4-F1
#
_cell.length_a   1.000
_cell.length_b   1.000
_cell.length_c   1.000
_cell.angle_alpha   90.00
_cell.angle_beta   90.00
_cell.angle_gamma   90.00
#
_symmetry.space_group_name_H-M   'P 1'
#
loop_
_entity.id
_entity.type
_entity.pdbx_description
1 polymer ?
#
loop_
_entity_poly.entity_id
_entity_poly.type
_entity_poly.pdbx_seq_one_letter_code
_entity_poly.pdbx_strand_id
1 'polypeptide(L)'
;MGDVGDFGKYGLLRALGGEWPAAEPRLTLGVVWYLPAGAVGSAADGQKLTYLNQPHKFRECDPALFGALGELLDGRDRNLGAIEASRILGDGTLFFNEPIPRGPSPRQRWLQKAVRAVRGRDIVFLDPDKGLAPRSAGDSSTEHAYVHEVKAFVESGQTVVVYHHLGRTAKHPIQMREWAARLTRELRLDAEPQVLWYRRGTARAYFVIPADAHAGVIGERLQRFQASFWFERKHFTPLPPVAQTDSVDTHALAHSEDLAQSRSAPGAGLLGGHSVGDLAVSGPLLAAITSDQEDRTVVRLSDFHPWIAERAEPLFVDGHYRSAVVTATQFLEAEWRSLLGVEGLSLGELARMSFDRRGPARGEPRLRFRGYGSRDSPAWKNAHDGARQYALGCVKRIRNLAVHHPQDAEPEATETLEILGALSTLARWVTEARVVTVR
;
A
#
# COMPACT_ATOMS: atom_id res chain seq x y z
N MET A 1 3.23 -20.97 5.43
CA MET A 1 1.97 -21.06 6.19
C MET A 1 2.19 -20.57 7.61
N GLY A 2 1.24 -19.83 8.16
CA GLY A 2 1.31 -19.16 9.46
C GLY A 2 2.01 -17.79 9.43
N ASP A 3 2.17 -17.17 8.26
CA ASP A 3 2.76 -15.83 8.20
C ASP A 3 1.73 -14.73 8.54
N VAL A 4 2.18 -13.47 8.59
CA VAL A 4 1.28 -12.34 8.83
C VAL A 4 0.16 -12.22 7.77
N GLY A 5 0.38 -12.72 6.55
CA GLY A 5 -0.65 -12.81 5.52
C GLY A 5 -1.75 -13.80 5.87
N ASP A 6 -1.36 -14.99 6.33
CA ASP A 6 -2.29 -16.02 6.81
C ASP A 6 -3.08 -15.53 8.01
N PHE A 7 -2.48 -14.76 8.92
CA PHE A 7 -3.21 -14.12 10.02
C PHE A 7 -4.32 -13.19 9.49
N GLY A 8 -4.03 -12.33 8.52
CA GLY A 8 -5.04 -11.48 7.89
C GLY A 8 -6.13 -12.24 7.13
N LYS A 9 -5.71 -13.25 6.35
CA LYS A 9 -6.58 -14.12 5.56
C LYS A 9 -7.58 -14.86 6.45
N TYR A 10 -7.07 -15.59 7.44
CA TYR A 10 -7.90 -16.38 8.34
C TYR A 10 -8.72 -15.50 9.27
N GLY A 11 -8.21 -14.33 9.67
CA GLY A 11 -8.97 -13.35 10.44
C GLY A 11 -10.23 -12.87 9.71
N LEU A 12 -10.09 -12.54 8.41
CA LEU A 12 -11.24 -12.17 7.59
C LEU A 12 -12.23 -13.34 7.44
N LEU A 13 -11.74 -14.54 7.14
CA LEU A 13 -12.60 -15.71 6.94
C LEU A 13 -13.36 -16.08 8.23
N ARG A 14 -12.70 -15.99 9.38
CA ARG A 14 -13.32 -16.22 10.70
C ARG A 14 -14.38 -15.17 11.01
N ALA A 15 -14.14 -13.91 10.68
CA ALA A 15 -15.13 -12.84 10.83
C ALA A 15 -16.35 -13.05 9.93
N LEU A 16 -16.13 -13.44 8.67
CA LEU A 16 -17.21 -13.72 7.72
C LEU A 16 -17.98 -15.00 8.06
N GLY A 17 -17.30 -16.02 8.59
CA GLY A 17 -17.90 -17.29 9.03
C GLY A 17 -18.69 -17.19 10.33
N GLY A 18 -18.42 -16.17 11.15
CA GLY A 18 -18.99 -16.02 12.49
C GLY A 18 -18.23 -16.81 13.55
N GLU A 19 -16.96 -17.15 13.27
CA GLU A 19 -16.02 -17.77 14.21
C GLU A 19 -15.49 -16.74 15.22
N TRP A 20 -15.15 -15.54 14.75
CA TRP A 20 -14.67 -14.45 15.60
C TRP A 20 -14.99 -13.05 15.06
N PRO A 21 -15.68 -12.19 15.83
CA PRO A 21 -16.42 -12.55 17.04
C PRO A 21 -17.47 -13.62 16.74
N ALA A 22 -17.73 -14.50 17.72
CA ALA A 22 -18.72 -15.56 17.57
C ALA A 22 -20.09 -14.95 17.20
N ALA A 23 -20.72 -15.44 16.13
CA ALA A 23 -21.99 -14.92 15.65
C ALA A 23 -22.83 -15.98 14.93
N GLU A 24 -24.14 -15.97 15.18
CA GLU A 24 -25.10 -16.84 14.50
C GLU A 24 -25.80 -16.11 13.34
N PRO A 25 -26.23 -16.82 12.28
CA PRO A 25 -25.95 -18.24 12.03
C PRO A 25 -24.49 -18.45 11.61
N ARG A 26 -23.82 -19.51 12.07
CA ARG A 26 -22.48 -19.85 11.54
C ARG A 26 -22.54 -20.19 10.06
N LEU A 27 -21.67 -19.56 9.28
CA LEU A 27 -21.55 -19.80 7.84
C LEU A 27 -20.38 -20.75 7.59
N THR A 28 -20.67 -21.87 6.95
CA THR A 28 -19.71 -22.92 6.65
C THR A 28 -18.77 -22.53 5.52
N LEU A 29 -17.50 -22.91 5.64
CA LEU A 29 -16.44 -22.49 4.72
C LEU A 29 -15.98 -23.64 3.80
N GLY A 30 -15.76 -23.31 2.53
CA GLY A 30 -14.98 -24.09 1.58
C GLY A 30 -13.73 -23.33 1.19
N VAL A 31 -12.57 -23.97 1.21
CA VAL A 31 -11.28 -23.38 0.81
C VAL A 31 -10.76 -24.10 -0.42
N VAL A 32 -10.48 -23.34 -1.48
CA VAL A 32 -9.92 -23.84 -2.74
C VAL A 32 -8.53 -23.24 -2.92
N TRP A 33 -7.50 -24.06 -2.70
CA TRP A 33 -6.11 -23.67 -2.88
C TRP A 33 -5.65 -23.95 -4.32
N TYR A 34 -5.11 -22.94 -5.00
CA TYR A 34 -4.58 -23.11 -6.36
C TYR A 34 -3.10 -23.50 -6.26
N LEU A 35 -2.85 -24.76 -5.90
CA LEU A 35 -1.48 -25.25 -5.68
C LEU A 35 -0.83 -25.60 -7.03
N PRO A 36 0.27 -24.96 -7.45
CA PRO A 36 0.94 -25.30 -8.70
C PRO A 36 1.45 -26.75 -8.70
N ALA A 37 1.18 -27.51 -9.76
CA ALA A 37 1.70 -28.87 -9.91
C ALA A 37 3.24 -28.88 -9.84
N GLY A 38 3.79 -29.64 -8.89
CA GLY A 38 5.24 -29.78 -8.68
C GLY A 38 5.89 -28.70 -7.81
N ALA A 39 5.12 -27.78 -7.24
CA ALA A 39 5.64 -26.85 -6.24
C ALA A 39 5.91 -27.61 -4.92
N VAL A 40 7.17 -27.97 -4.70
CA VAL A 40 7.68 -28.18 -3.34
C VAL A 40 7.77 -26.78 -2.73
N GLY A 41 6.95 -26.49 -1.72
CA GLY A 41 6.83 -25.15 -1.14
C GLY A 41 8.19 -24.47 -1.00
N SER A 42 8.35 -23.32 -1.65
CA SER A 42 9.56 -22.52 -1.50
C SER A 42 9.67 -22.17 -0.01
N ALA A 43 10.76 -22.58 0.64
CA ALA A 43 11.01 -22.30 2.06
C ALA A 43 11.15 -20.79 2.38
N ALA A 44 11.07 -19.92 1.37
CA ALA A 44 11.11 -18.48 1.48
C ALA A 44 9.72 -17.85 1.76
N ASP A 45 8.64 -18.46 1.27
CA ASP A 45 7.27 -17.92 1.34
C ASP A 45 6.56 -18.31 2.66
N GLY A 46 7.11 -17.82 3.76
CA GLY A 46 6.56 -18.07 5.10
C GLY A 46 7.32 -17.44 6.26
N GLN A 47 8.22 -16.49 6.00
CA GLN A 47 9.18 -16.01 6.99
C GLN A 47 8.73 -14.75 7.76
N LYS A 48 7.54 -14.20 7.46
CA LYS A 48 7.00 -13.01 8.15
C LYS A 48 6.34 -13.39 9.49
N LEU A 49 7.10 -14.02 10.39
CA LEU A 49 6.65 -14.51 11.70
C LEU A 49 6.81 -13.48 12.83
N THR A 50 7.50 -12.37 12.56
CA THR A 50 7.80 -11.30 13.55
C THR A 50 6.55 -10.64 14.14
N TYR A 51 5.38 -10.88 13.56
CA TYR A 51 4.10 -10.42 14.09
C TYR A 51 3.75 -11.08 15.43
N LEU A 52 4.21 -12.30 15.69
CA LEU A 52 4.01 -12.98 16.98
C LEU A 52 4.73 -12.29 18.13
N ASN A 53 5.82 -11.57 17.84
CA ASN A 53 6.55 -10.78 18.83
C ASN A 53 5.88 -9.42 19.11
N GLN A 54 4.73 -9.14 18.47
CA GLN A 54 3.97 -7.91 18.63
C GLN A 54 2.54 -8.22 19.14
N PRO A 55 2.35 -8.91 20.27
CA PRO A 55 1.02 -9.33 20.73
C PRO A 55 0.09 -8.15 20.97
N HIS A 56 0.63 -7.02 21.47
CA HIS A 56 -0.10 -5.78 21.65
C HIS A 56 -0.68 -5.23 20.33
N LYS A 57 -0.18 -5.65 19.16
CA LYS A 57 -0.64 -5.21 17.83
C LYS A 57 -1.55 -6.23 17.16
N PHE A 58 -1.32 -7.53 17.35
CA PHE A 58 -2.07 -8.56 16.61
C PHE A 58 -3.09 -9.34 17.47
N ARG A 59 -2.78 -9.62 18.74
CA ARG A 59 -3.57 -10.55 19.55
C ARG A 59 -5.03 -10.09 19.75
N GLU A 60 -5.28 -8.81 19.97
CA GLU A 60 -6.65 -8.32 20.20
C GLU A 60 -7.55 -8.38 18.95
N CYS A 61 -6.97 -8.53 17.75
CA CYS A 61 -7.74 -8.67 16.52
C CYS A 61 -8.51 -10.01 16.51
N ASP A 62 -7.84 -11.09 16.90
CA ASP A 62 -8.41 -12.42 17.09
C ASP A 62 -7.46 -13.24 17.99
N PRO A 63 -7.73 -13.29 19.31
CA PRO A 63 -6.83 -13.94 20.26
C PRO A 63 -6.67 -15.44 20.00
N ALA A 64 -7.77 -16.11 19.60
CA ALA A 64 -7.77 -17.54 19.33
C ALA A 64 -6.96 -17.88 18.08
N LEU A 65 -7.14 -17.12 17.00
CA LEU A 65 -6.33 -17.27 15.78
C LEU A 65 -4.85 -16.97 16.05
N PHE A 66 -4.56 -15.90 16.80
CA PHE A 66 -3.18 -15.54 17.14
C PHE A 66 -2.49 -16.65 17.92
N GLY A 67 -3.16 -17.23 18.93
CA GLY A 67 -2.66 -18.35 19.71
C GLY A 67 -2.44 -19.60 18.86
N ALA A 68 -3.45 -20.01 18.10
CA ALA A 68 -3.38 -21.22 17.28
C ALA A 68 -2.29 -21.15 16.20
N LEU A 69 -2.10 -20.00 15.54
CA LEU A 69 -0.99 -19.82 14.61
C LEU A 69 0.36 -19.84 15.33
N GLY A 70 0.45 -19.31 16.55
CA GLY A 70 1.65 -19.43 17.40
C GLY A 70 2.02 -20.89 17.68
N GLU A 71 1.06 -21.69 18.12
CA GLU A 71 1.25 -23.12 18.41
C GLU A 71 1.66 -23.92 17.17
N LEU A 72 1.02 -23.67 16.03
CA LEU A 72 1.37 -24.30 14.75
C LEU A 72 2.81 -23.98 14.31
N LEU A 73 3.32 -22.79 14.65
CA LEU A 73 4.69 -22.38 14.33
C LEU A 73 5.72 -23.01 15.27
N ASP A 74 5.38 -23.22 16.54
CA ASP A 74 6.22 -23.92 17.51
C ASP A 74 6.34 -25.43 17.19
N GLY A 75 5.30 -26.02 16.61
CA GLY A 75 5.22 -27.45 16.26
C GLY A 75 6.10 -27.94 15.10
N ARG A 76 6.87 -27.07 14.43
CA ARG A 76 7.69 -27.33 13.22
C ARG A 76 6.97 -27.86 11.97
N ASP A 77 5.71 -28.32 12.05
CA ASP A 77 4.90 -28.78 10.91
C ASP A 77 4.07 -27.64 10.28
N ARG A 78 4.69 -26.93 9.32
CA ARG A 78 4.09 -25.76 8.64
C ARG A 78 3.46 -26.12 7.28
N ASN A 79 2.63 -27.15 7.26
CA ASN A 79 1.99 -27.65 6.03
C ASN A 79 0.46 -27.45 6.03
N LEU A 80 -0.17 -27.70 4.88
CA LEU A 80 -1.63 -27.59 4.68
C LEU A 80 -2.42 -28.47 5.64
N GLY A 81 -1.98 -29.71 5.84
CA GLY A 81 -2.60 -30.64 6.77
C GLY A 81 -2.65 -30.14 8.21
N ALA A 82 -1.63 -29.38 8.65
CA ALA A 82 -1.62 -28.79 10.00
C ALA A 82 -2.72 -27.72 10.17
N ILE A 83 -2.96 -26.89 9.14
CA ILE A 83 -4.07 -25.93 9.16
C ILE A 83 -5.41 -26.64 9.13
N GLU A 84 -5.57 -27.65 8.28
CA GLU A 84 -6.80 -28.45 8.21
C GLU A 84 -7.11 -29.10 9.57
N ALA A 85 -6.09 -29.68 10.23
CA ALA A 85 -6.22 -30.33 11.53
C ALA A 85 -6.49 -29.35 12.68
N SER A 86 -5.99 -28.11 12.58
CA SER A 86 -6.10 -27.09 13.63
C SER A 86 -7.53 -26.55 13.84
N ARG A 87 -8.42 -26.72 12.86
CA ARG A 87 -9.80 -26.19 12.86
C ARG A 87 -9.90 -24.69 13.07
N ILE A 88 -8.82 -23.94 12.82
CA ILE A 88 -8.82 -22.48 12.98
C ILE A 88 -9.85 -21.77 12.10
N LEU A 89 -10.32 -22.40 11.03
CA LEU A 89 -11.34 -21.84 10.13
C LEU A 89 -12.77 -22.27 10.46
N GLY A 90 -12.97 -22.97 11.58
CA GLY A 90 -14.27 -23.45 12.02
C GLY A 90 -14.48 -24.93 11.69
N ASP A 91 -15.30 -25.58 12.52
CA ASP A 91 -15.70 -26.96 12.33
C ASP A 91 -16.51 -27.10 11.02
N GLY A 92 -16.22 -28.15 10.24
CA GLY A 92 -16.89 -28.39 8.97
C GLY A 92 -16.35 -27.59 7.77
N THR A 93 -15.21 -26.91 7.93
CA THR A 93 -14.48 -26.35 6.78
C THR A 93 -14.07 -27.47 5.82
N LEU A 94 -14.41 -27.34 4.53
CA LEU A 94 -13.98 -28.26 3.49
C LEU A 94 -12.80 -27.68 2.71
N PHE A 95 -11.77 -28.48 2.50
CA PHE A 95 -10.56 -28.06 1.78
C PHE A 95 -10.44 -28.81 0.45
N PHE A 96 -10.10 -28.08 -0.60
CA PHE A 96 -9.73 -28.64 -1.89
C PHE A 96 -8.29 -28.25 -2.21
N ASN A 97 -7.40 -29.25 -2.16
CA ASN A 97 -5.95 -29.10 -2.22
C ASN A 97 -5.32 -29.92 -3.37
N GLU A 98 -6.11 -30.35 -4.36
CA GLU A 98 -5.55 -30.99 -5.56
C GLU A 98 -4.69 -30.00 -6.35
N PRO A 99 -3.48 -30.37 -6.81
CA PRO A 99 -2.64 -29.48 -7.61
C PRO A 99 -3.32 -29.06 -8.91
N ILE A 100 -3.24 -27.77 -9.24
CA ILE A 100 -3.82 -27.22 -10.44
C ILE A 100 -3.03 -27.67 -11.68
N PRO A 101 -3.68 -28.32 -12.66
CA PRO A 101 -3.00 -28.80 -13.85
C PRO A 101 -2.76 -27.67 -14.85
N ARG A 102 -1.77 -27.86 -15.73
CA ARG A 102 -1.57 -27.00 -16.90
C ARG A 102 -2.51 -27.39 -18.03
N GLY A 103 -2.93 -26.39 -18.80
CA GLY A 103 -3.76 -26.56 -19.99
C GLY A 103 -5.27 -26.50 -19.71
N PRO A 104 -6.08 -26.06 -20.70
CA PRO A 104 -7.47 -25.69 -20.48
C PRO A 104 -8.37 -26.87 -20.10
N SER A 105 -8.29 -28.00 -20.81
CA SER A 105 -9.20 -29.14 -20.55
C SER A 105 -8.93 -29.85 -19.21
N PRO A 106 -7.67 -30.14 -18.82
CA PRO A 106 -7.38 -30.63 -17.46
C PRO A 106 -7.81 -29.65 -16.38
N ARG A 107 -7.58 -28.36 -16.58
CA ARG A 107 -7.96 -27.31 -15.64
C ARG A 107 -9.48 -27.20 -15.47
N GLN A 108 -10.24 -27.33 -16.55
CA GLN A 108 -11.69 -27.38 -16.47
C GLN A 108 -12.20 -28.57 -15.64
N ARG A 109 -11.56 -29.74 -15.75
CA ARG A 109 -11.90 -30.91 -14.91
C ARG A 109 -11.53 -30.67 -13.44
N TRP A 110 -10.39 -30.03 -13.19
CA TRP A 110 -9.97 -29.61 -11.85
C TRP A 110 -11.00 -28.65 -11.23
N LEU A 111 -11.47 -27.65 -11.98
CA LEU A 111 -12.51 -26.73 -11.52
C LEU A 111 -13.81 -27.46 -11.17
N GLN A 112 -14.26 -28.40 -12.01
CA GLN A 112 -15.45 -29.20 -11.73
C GLN A 112 -15.33 -30.02 -10.45
N LYS A 113 -14.13 -30.55 -10.14
CA LYS A 113 -13.87 -31.23 -8.88
C LYS A 113 -13.90 -30.25 -7.70
N ALA A 114 -13.25 -29.10 -7.83
CA ALA A 114 -13.23 -28.06 -6.80
C ALA A 114 -14.65 -27.63 -6.41
N VAL A 115 -15.48 -27.30 -7.40
CA VAL A 115 -16.90 -26.92 -7.20
C VAL A 115 -17.69 -28.03 -6.51
N ARG A 116 -17.46 -29.30 -6.86
CA ARG A 116 -18.12 -30.44 -6.17
C ARG A 116 -17.63 -30.61 -4.74
N ALA A 117 -16.33 -30.43 -4.49
CA ALA A 117 -15.71 -30.65 -3.19
C ALA A 117 -16.22 -29.67 -2.13
N VAL A 118 -16.49 -28.42 -2.50
CA VAL A 118 -16.98 -27.37 -1.58
C VAL A 118 -18.48 -27.08 -1.75
N ARG A 119 -19.21 -27.93 -2.46
CA ARG A 119 -20.65 -27.76 -2.68
C ARG A 119 -21.40 -27.75 -1.35
N GLY A 120 -22.33 -26.81 -1.20
CA GLY A 120 -23.12 -26.67 0.02
C GLY A 120 -22.34 -26.07 1.20
N ARG A 121 -21.23 -25.39 0.93
CA ARG A 121 -20.64 -24.40 1.86
C ARG A 121 -21.22 -23.03 1.58
N ASP A 122 -21.41 -22.23 2.61
CA ASP A 122 -22.02 -20.90 2.49
C ASP A 122 -21.04 -19.89 1.89
N ILE A 123 -19.77 -20.01 2.28
CA ILE A 123 -18.65 -19.19 1.80
C ILE A 123 -17.63 -20.08 1.11
N VAL A 124 -17.15 -19.67 -0.07
CA VAL A 124 -16.00 -20.27 -0.75
C VAL A 124 -14.88 -19.26 -0.84
N PHE A 125 -13.72 -19.60 -0.28
CA PHE A 125 -12.50 -18.83 -0.40
C PHE A 125 -11.61 -19.40 -1.51
N LEU A 126 -11.30 -18.56 -2.49
CA LEU A 126 -10.37 -18.87 -3.58
C LEU A 126 -9.01 -18.25 -3.25
N ASP A 127 -8.00 -19.11 -3.13
CA ASP A 127 -6.65 -18.72 -2.70
C ASP A 127 -5.60 -19.01 -3.78
N PRO A 128 -5.58 -18.22 -4.86
CA PRO A 128 -4.50 -18.25 -5.84
C PRO A 128 -3.25 -17.53 -5.34
N ASP A 129 -2.07 -18.10 -5.63
CA ASP A 129 -0.77 -17.57 -5.20
C ASP A 129 -0.54 -16.11 -5.60
N LYS A 130 -0.96 -15.71 -6.81
CA LYS A 130 -0.82 -14.33 -7.34
C LYS A 130 -2.13 -13.57 -7.46
N GLY A 131 -3.28 -14.21 -7.26
CA GLY A 131 -4.58 -13.56 -7.37
C GLY A 131 -5.36 -13.82 -8.65
N LEU A 132 -6.23 -12.88 -9.02
CA LEU A 132 -6.99 -12.92 -10.26
C LEU A 132 -6.10 -12.80 -11.51
N ALA A 133 -6.39 -13.58 -12.55
CA ALA A 133 -5.61 -13.66 -13.79
C ALA A 133 -5.74 -12.39 -14.64
N PRO A 134 -4.68 -11.55 -14.78
CA PRO A 134 -4.71 -10.43 -15.71
C PRO A 134 -4.83 -10.92 -17.15
N ARG A 135 -5.22 -10.04 -18.08
CA ARG A 135 -5.32 -10.39 -19.51
C ARG A 135 -4.01 -10.94 -20.08
N SER A 136 -2.87 -10.57 -19.49
CA SER A 136 -1.53 -11.01 -19.87
C SER A 136 -1.13 -12.39 -19.37
N ALA A 137 -1.88 -13.02 -18.46
CA ALA A 137 -1.49 -14.30 -17.86
C ALA A 137 -1.60 -15.51 -18.81
N GLY A 138 -2.19 -15.33 -20.00
CA GLY A 138 -2.54 -16.43 -20.90
C GLY A 138 -3.53 -17.41 -20.24
N ASP A 139 -3.70 -18.61 -20.80
CA ASP A 139 -4.69 -19.60 -20.31
C ASP A 139 -4.07 -20.75 -19.50
N SER A 140 -2.78 -20.65 -19.17
CA SER A 140 -2.01 -21.74 -18.55
C SER A 140 -1.43 -21.42 -17.18
N SER A 141 -1.77 -20.26 -16.59
CA SER A 141 -1.17 -19.81 -15.34
C SER A 141 -1.68 -20.60 -14.14
N THR A 142 -0.82 -21.38 -13.50
CA THR A 142 -1.16 -22.16 -12.29
C THR A 142 -1.22 -21.33 -11.00
N GLU A 143 -0.80 -20.07 -11.03
CA GLU A 143 -0.71 -19.20 -9.85
C GLU A 143 -1.89 -18.22 -9.74
N HIS A 144 -2.80 -18.22 -10.71
CA HIS A 144 -3.90 -17.27 -10.79
C HIS A 144 -5.24 -17.98 -10.88
N ALA A 145 -6.29 -17.33 -10.37
CA ALA A 145 -7.69 -17.70 -10.60
C ALA A 145 -8.28 -16.89 -11.76
N TYR A 146 -8.93 -17.54 -12.71
CA TYR A 146 -9.61 -16.87 -13.82
C TYR A 146 -11.02 -16.45 -13.42
N VAL A 147 -11.52 -15.37 -14.03
CA VAL A 147 -12.87 -14.85 -13.72
C VAL A 147 -13.96 -15.90 -14.01
N HIS A 148 -13.79 -16.75 -15.03
CA HIS A 148 -14.74 -17.85 -15.28
C HIS A 148 -14.70 -18.94 -14.20
N GLU A 149 -13.59 -19.10 -13.48
CA GLU A 149 -13.49 -20.02 -12.33
C GLU A 149 -14.21 -19.43 -11.13
N VAL A 150 -14.03 -18.13 -10.86
CA VAL A 150 -14.81 -17.39 -9.83
C VAL A 150 -16.31 -17.53 -10.12
N LYS A 151 -16.70 -17.36 -11.39
CA LYS A 151 -18.08 -17.46 -11.84
C LYS A 151 -18.74 -18.79 -11.48
N ALA A 152 -18.03 -19.91 -11.59
CA ALA A 152 -18.59 -21.23 -11.30
C ALA A 152 -19.06 -21.37 -9.83
N PHE A 153 -18.40 -20.69 -8.89
CA PHE A 153 -18.80 -20.68 -7.48
C PHE A 153 -19.93 -19.68 -7.22
N VAL A 154 -19.89 -18.51 -7.85
CA VAL A 154 -20.99 -17.52 -7.78
C VAL A 154 -22.29 -18.11 -8.31
N GLU A 155 -22.26 -18.77 -9.47
CA GLU A 155 -23.43 -19.44 -10.08
C GLU A 155 -23.93 -20.65 -9.26
N SER A 156 -23.12 -21.15 -8.31
CA SER A 156 -23.54 -22.18 -7.36
C SER A 156 -24.29 -21.61 -6.14
N GLY A 157 -24.54 -20.29 -6.10
CA GLY A 157 -25.28 -19.61 -5.03
C GLY A 157 -24.47 -19.39 -3.76
N GLN A 158 -23.13 -19.44 -3.84
CA GLN A 158 -22.22 -19.33 -2.69
C GLN A 158 -21.66 -17.91 -2.59
N THR A 159 -21.43 -17.43 -1.37
CA THR A 159 -20.63 -16.22 -1.16
C THR A 159 -19.18 -16.54 -1.54
N VAL A 160 -18.57 -15.75 -2.41
CA VAL A 160 -17.20 -15.99 -2.88
C VAL A 160 -16.26 -14.93 -2.33
N VAL A 161 -15.15 -15.35 -1.72
CA VAL A 161 -14.06 -14.48 -1.31
C VAL A 161 -12.84 -14.80 -2.16
N VAL A 162 -12.33 -13.84 -2.92
CA VAL A 162 -11.15 -14.04 -3.77
C VAL A 162 -9.96 -13.28 -3.22
N TYR A 163 -8.87 -14.00 -2.97
CA TYR A 163 -7.58 -13.41 -2.64
C TYR A 163 -6.89 -12.82 -3.88
N HIS A 164 -6.22 -11.68 -3.72
CA HIS A 164 -5.41 -11.08 -4.79
C HIS A 164 -4.17 -10.36 -4.24
N HIS A 165 -2.99 -10.63 -4.81
CA HIS A 165 -1.81 -9.82 -4.56
C HIS A 165 -1.86 -8.51 -5.34
N LEU A 166 -1.60 -7.40 -4.67
CA LEU A 166 -1.48 -6.10 -5.31
C LEU A 166 -0.05 -5.90 -5.81
N GLY A 167 0.08 -5.59 -7.09
CA GLY A 167 1.35 -5.42 -7.77
C GLY A 167 1.81 -3.96 -7.84
N ARG A 168 2.84 -3.70 -8.66
CA ARG A 168 3.40 -2.36 -8.90
C ARG A 168 2.88 -1.70 -10.18
N THR A 169 1.88 -2.28 -10.83
CA THR A 169 1.38 -1.84 -12.15
C THR A 169 0.63 -0.51 -12.10
N ALA A 170 -0.02 -0.20 -10.97
CA ALA A 170 -0.67 1.08 -10.69
C ALA A 170 -0.76 1.30 -9.18
N LYS A 171 -1.30 2.44 -8.73
CA LYS A 171 -1.61 2.64 -7.30
C LYS A 171 -2.60 1.56 -6.84
N HIS A 172 -2.40 0.99 -5.64
CA HIS A 172 -3.24 -0.12 -5.15
C HIS A 172 -4.76 0.16 -5.19
N PRO A 173 -5.26 1.36 -4.80
CA PRO A 173 -6.69 1.66 -4.95
C PRO A 173 -7.20 1.64 -6.38
N ILE A 174 -6.35 1.95 -7.36
CA ILE A 174 -6.71 1.88 -8.79
C ILE A 174 -6.85 0.41 -9.19
N GLN A 175 -5.85 -0.42 -8.89
CA GLN A 175 -5.91 -1.87 -9.17
C GLN A 175 -7.13 -2.54 -8.54
N MET A 176 -7.43 -2.21 -7.27
CA MET A 176 -8.59 -2.74 -6.56
C MET A 176 -9.91 -2.36 -7.25
N ARG A 177 -10.07 -1.11 -7.69
CA ARG A 177 -11.27 -0.66 -8.41
C ARG A 177 -11.38 -1.29 -9.80
N GLU A 178 -10.28 -1.39 -10.52
CA GLU A 178 -10.25 -2.04 -11.84
C GLU A 178 -10.68 -3.51 -11.74
N TRP A 179 -10.21 -4.22 -10.72
CA TRP A 179 -10.62 -5.59 -10.46
C TRP A 179 -12.08 -5.71 -10.01
N ALA A 180 -12.54 -4.85 -9.10
CA ALA A 180 -13.93 -4.82 -8.68
C ALA A 180 -14.86 -4.60 -9.88
N ALA A 181 -14.60 -3.56 -10.69
CA ALA A 181 -15.35 -3.26 -11.90
C ALA A 181 -15.31 -4.40 -12.93
N ARG A 182 -14.15 -5.05 -13.09
CA ARG A 182 -14.00 -6.20 -13.97
C ARG A 182 -14.84 -7.39 -13.50
N LEU A 183 -14.79 -7.72 -12.21
CA LEU A 183 -15.60 -8.79 -11.61
C LEU A 183 -17.09 -8.49 -11.77
N THR A 184 -17.54 -7.28 -11.44
CA THR A 184 -18.93 -6.83 -11.63
C THR A 184 -19.40 -7.06 -13.07
N ARG A 185 -18.62 -6.60 -14.05
CA ARG A 185 -18.97 -6.70 -15.48
C ARG A 185 -18.95 -8.14 -16.00
N GLU A 186 -17.90 -8.92 -15.70
CA GLU A 186 -17.73 -10.26 -16.27
C GLU A 186 -18.57 -11.33 -15.57
N LEU A 187 -18.86 -11.14 -14.28
CA LEU A 187 -19.75 -12.02 -13.51
C LEU A 187 -21.22 -11.58 -13.57
N ARG A 188 -21.50 -10.36 -14.04
CA ARG A 188 -22.85 -9.75 -14.08
C ARG A 188 -23.46 -9.63 -12.68
N LEU A 189 -22.70 -9.05 -11.76
CA LEU A 189 -23.16 -8.83 -10.38
C LEU A 189 -24.07 -7.61 -10.30
N ASP A 190 -25.10 -7.67 -9.45
CA ASP A 190 -26.00 -6.55 -9.18
C ASP A 190 -25.34 -5.45 -8.32
N ALA A 191 -24.34 -5.82 -7.53
CA ALA A 191 -23.54 -4.92 -6.71
C ALA A 191 -22.05 -5.20 -6.88
N GLU A 192 -21.22 -4.17 -6.72
CA GLU A 192 -19.77 -4.34 -6.74
C GLU A 192 -19.28 -5.22 -5.58
N PRO A 193 -18.22 -6.01 -5.78
CA PRO A 193 -17.59 -6.75 -4.69
C PRO A 193 -17.15 -5.81 -3.57
N GLN A 194 -17.37 -6.21 -2.32
CA GLN A 194 -16.79 -5.49 -1.18
C GLN A 194 -15.29 -5.79 -1.13
N VAL A 195 -14.46 -4.74 -1.20
CA VAL A 195 -13.00 -4.87 -1.28
C VAL A 195 -12.35 -4.51 0.05
N LEU A 196 -11.58 -5.44 0.60
CA LEU A 196 -10.78 -5.22 1.82
C LEU A 196 -9.30 -5.19 1.48
N TRP A 197 -8.61 -4.13 1.88
CA TRP A 197 -7.18 -3.96 1.65
C TRP A 197 -6.37 -4.34 2.88
N TYR A 198 -5.62 -5.44 2.80
CA TYR A 198 -4.69 -5.86 3.85
C TYR A 198 -3.28 -5.32 3.61
N ARG A 199 -2.72 -4.66 4.64
CA ARG A 199 -1.49 -3.86 4.56
C ARG A 199 -0.37 -4.35 5.49
N ARG A 200 -0.26 -5.67 5.69
CA ARG A 200 0.87 -6.26 6.43
C ARG A 200 1.61 -7.26 5.54
N GLY A 201 2.93 -7.13 5.52
CA GLY A 201 3.77 -7.82 4.54
C GLY A 201 3.47 -7.34 3.13
N THR A 202 3.28 -8.28 2.19
CA THR A 202 2.84 -7.94 0.83
C THR A 202 1.40 -7.42 0.84
N ALA A 203 1.15 -6.33 0.10
CA ALA A 203 -0.18 -5.75 -0.04
C ALA A 203 -1.11 -6.74 -0.76
N ARG A 204 -2.29 -6.96 -0.16
CA ARG A 204 -3.28 -7.93 -0.64
C ARG A 204 -4.67 -7.31 -0.63
N ALA A 205 -5.49 -7.68 -1.60
CA ALA A 205 -6.90 -7.34 -1.64
C ALA A 205 -7.74 -8.62 -1.49
N TYR A 206 -8.86 -8.50 -0.80
CA TYR A 206 -9.88 -9.54 -0.73
C TYR A 206 -11.15 -8.99 -1.37
N PHE A 207 -11.64 -9.67 -2.39
CA PHE A 207 -12.90 -9.34 -3.07
C PHE A 207 -13.99 -10.25 -2.52
N VAL A 208 -14.94 -9.69 -1.78
CA VAL A 208 -16.07 -10.42 -1.21
C VAL A 208 -17.29 -10.19 -2.09
N ILE A 209 -17.82 -11.28 -2.64
CA ILE A 209 -19.00 -11.32 -3.51
C ILE A 209 -20.07 -12.09 -2.73
N PRO A 210 -20.97 -11.41 -2.01
CA PRO A 210 -22.03 -12.07 -1.26
C PRO A 210 -23.01 -12.77 -2.20
N ALA A 211 -23.43 -13.99 -1.86
CA ALA A 211 -24.65 -14.56 -2.44
C ALA A 211 -25.88 -13.87 -1.87
N ASP A 212 -26.97 -13.82 -2.63
CA ASP A 212 -28.22 -13.16 -2.23
C ASP A 212 -28.72 -13.66 -0.87
N ALA A 213 -28.65 -14.98 -0.63
CA ALA A 213 -29.06 -15.60 0.63
C ALA A 213 -28.25 -15.13 1.84
N HIS A 214 -27.03 -14.61 1.62
CA HIS A 214 -26.09 -14.23 2.69
C HIS A 214 -25.78 -12.73 2.69
N ALA A 215 -26.31 -11.94 1.76
CA ALA A 215 -25.93 -10.55 1.56
C ALA A 215 -26.08 -9.69 2.84
N GLY A 216 -27.20 -9.84 3.56
CA GLY A 216 -27.43 -9.14 4.82
C GLY A 216 -26.43 -9.53 5.92
N VAL A 217 -26.27 -10.83 6.17
CA VAL A 217 -25.37 -11.36 7.21
C VAL A 217 -23.90 -11.00 6.92
N ILE A 218 -23.47 -11.13 5.66
CA ILE A 218 -22.10 -10.77 5.24
C ILE A 218 -21.89 -9.26 5.36
N GLY A 219 -22.87 -8.44 4.97
CA GLY A 219 -22.81 -6.98 5.12
C GLY A 219 -22.62 -6.56 6.58
N GLU A 220 -23.43 -7.11 7.49
CA GLU A 220 -23.33 -6.83 8.92
C GLU A 220 -21.98 -7.28 9.51
N ARG A 221 -21.49 -8.47 9.13
CA ARG A 221 -20.19 -8.97 9.57
C ARG A 221 -19.04 -8.12 9.07
N LEU A 222 -19.11 -7.63 7.83
CA LEU A 222 -18.12 -6.71 7.28
C LEU A 222 -18.13 -5.35 7.99
N GLN A 223 -19.30 -4.81 8.33
CA GLN A 223 -19.40 -3.59 9.14
C GLN A 223 -18.78 -3.79 10.53
N ARG A 224 -19.09 -4.91 11.21
CA ARG A 224 -18.48 -5.25 12.51
C ARG A 224 -16.98 -5.44 12.39
N PHE A 225 -16.50 -6.09 11.33
CA PHE A 225 -15.08 -6.27 11.07
C PHE A 225 -14.37 -4.91 10.85
N GLN A 226 -15.00 -3.98 10.13
CA GLN A 226 -14.53 -2.62 9.92
C GLN A 226 -14.47 -1.78 11.21
N ALA A 227 -15.32 -2.08 12.19
CA ALA A 227 -15.33 -1.43 13.50
C ALA A 227 -14.38 -2.08 14.52
N SER A 228 -13.65 -3.13 14.15
CA SER A 228 -12.80 -3.91 15.06
C SER A 228 -11.34 -3.46 15.07
N PHE A 229 -10.55 -4.04 15.98
CA PHE A 229 -9.09 -3.84 16.05
C PHE A 229 -8.35 -4.13 14.74
N TRP A 230 -8.92 -4.94 13.84
CA TRP A 230 -8.37 -5.17 12.50
C TRP A 230 -8.22 -3.87 11.70
N PHE A 231 -9.16 -2.94 11.84
CA PHE A 231 -9.16 -1.65 11.15
C PHE A 231 -8.58 -0.53 12.01
N GLU A 232 -8.89 -0.51 13.31
CA GLU A 232 -8.32 0.46 14.26
C GLU A 232 -6.79 0.46 14.22
N ARG A 233 -6.20 -0.74 14.19
CA ARG A 233 -4.74 -0.95 14.13
C ARG A 233 -4.20 -0.98 12.71
N LYS A 234 -5.02 -0.62 11.72
CA LYS A 234 -4.68 -0.46 10.30
C LYS A 234 -4.10 -1.73 9.66
N HIS A 235 -4.51 -2.92 10.10
CA HIS A 235 -4.15 -4.17 9.41
C HIS A 235 -4.92 -4.27 8.10
N PHE A 236 -6.22 -4.00 8.19
CA PHE A 236 -7.07 -3.71 7.05
C PHE A 236 -7.28 -2.20 6.92
N THR A 237 -7.61 -1.75 5.72
CA THR A 237 -7.96 -0.35 5.43
C THR A 237 -9.12 -0.37 4.45
N PRO A 238 -10.11 0.54 4.58
CA PRO A 238 -11.17 0.65 3.58
C PRO A 238 -10.56 1.04 2.24
N LEU A 239 -11.20 0.61 1.15
CA LEU A 239 -10.88 1.15 -0.16
C LEU A 239 -11.14 2.66 -0.11
N PRO A 240 -10.15 3.54 -0.39
CA PRO A 240 -10.37 4.98 -0.35
C PRO A 240 -11.49 5.36 -1.32
N PRO A 241 -12.29 6.40 -1.02
CA PRO A 241 -13.22 6.93 -2.00
C PRO A 241 -12.48 7.37 -3.27
N VAL A 242 -13.18 7.37 -4.40
CA VAL A 242 -12.64 7.98 -5.62
C VAL A 242 -12.42 9.46 -5.30
N ALA A 243 -11.18 9.93 -5.43
CA ALA A 243 -10.93 11.37 -5.36
C ALA A 243 -11.77 12.01 -6.46
N GLN A 244 -12.69 12.91 -6.10
CA GLN A 244 -13.34 13.76 -7.08
C GLN A 244 -12.21 14.54 -7.74
N THR A 245 -11.90 14.21 -8.99
CA THR A 245 -11.06 15.06 -9.81
C THR A 245 -11.88 16.31 -10.04
N ASP A 246 -11.46 17.43 -9.46
CA ASP A 246 -11.98 18.75 -9.83
C ASP A 246 -12.01 18.80 -11.35
N SER A 247 -13.20 19.07 -11.88
CA SER A 247 -13.38 19.39 -13.29
C SER A 247 -12.35 20.44 -13.65
N VAL A 248 -11.51 20.13 -14.63
CA VAL A 248 -10.66 21.14 -15.27
C VAL A 248 -11.62 22.18 -15.82
N ASP A 249 -11.69 23.33 -15.16
CA ASP A 249 -12.42 24.50 -15.65
C ASP A 249 -11.87 24.88 -17.02
N THR A 250 -12.58 24.45 -18.06
CA THR A 250 -12.46 24.99 -19.40
C THR A 250 -13.08 26.39 -19.42
N HIS A 251 -12.45 27.34 -18.73
CA HIS A 251 -12.72 28.77 -18.86
C HIS A 251 -11.43 29.57 -18.64
N ALA A 252 -10.44 29.34 -19.52
CA ALA A 252 -9.26 30.19 -19.64
C ALA A 252 -8.94 30.47 -21.12
N LEU A 253 -9.96 30.89 -21.88
CA LEU A 253 -9.83 31.47 -23.22
C LEU A 253 -10.97 32.47 -23.46
N ALA A 254 -10.97 33.57 -22.72
CA ALA A 254 -11.58 34.85 -23.09
C ALA A 254 -11.25 35.86 -22.00
N HIS A 255 -11.05 37.13 -22.38
CA HIS A 255 -10.75 38.27 -21.51
C HIS A 255 -9.27 38.55 -21.22
N SER A 256 -8.47 38.57 -22.29
CA SER A 256 -7.49 39.64 -22.47
C SER A 256 -8.15 40.77 -23.26
N GLU A 257 -8.82 41.70 -22.57
CA GLU A 257 -9.20 43.05 -23.01
C GLU A 257 -10.20 43.61 -21.99
N ASP A 258 -9.69 44.30 -20.96
CA ASP A 258 -10.05 45.70 -20.71
C ASP A 258 -9.30 46.21 -19.47
N LEU A 259 -8.25 46.99 -19.73
CA LEU A 259 -7.51 47.77 -18.74
C LEU A 259 -7.74 49.23 -19.12
N ALA A 260 -8.81 49.85 -18.61
CA ALA A 260 -8.92 51.31 -18.59
C ALA A 260 -10.00 51.79 -17.60
N GLN A 261 -9.59 52.74 -16.74
CA GLN A 261 -10.43 53.71 -16.00
C GLN A 261 -11.18 53.15 -14.77
N SER A 262 -11.24 53.78 -13.60
CA SER A 262 -10.73 55.04 -13.09
C SER A 262 -10.84 55.06 -11.55
N ARG A 263 -9.85 55.71 -10.91
CA ARG A 263 -9.89 56.52 -9.66
C ARG A 263 -11.18 56.51 -8.82
N SER A 264 -11.07 56.22 -7.52
CA SER A 264 -11.15 57.21 -6.40
C SER A 264 -11.33 56.55 -5.02
N ALA A 265 -10.42 56.86 -4.08
CA ALA A 265 -10.60 56.79 -2.62
C ALA A 265 -11.55 57.93 -2.15
N PRO A 266 -11.92 58.15 -0.86
CA PRO A 266 -11.41 57.63 0.43
C PRO A 266 -12.56 57.14 1.37
N GLY A 267 -12.48 56.75 2.64
CA GLY A 267 -11.54 56.86 3.77
C GLY A 267 -12.37 57.00 5.06
N ALA A 268 -11.79 56.65 6.22
CA ALA A 268 -12.31 56.79 7.59
C ALA A 268 -13.47 55.84 7.99
N GLY A 269 -13.63 55.40 9.23
CA GLY A 269 -12.99 55.79 10.48
C GLY A 269 -13.56 54.95 11.65
N LEU A 270 -12.84 55.05 12.76
CA LEU A 270 -12.86 54.27 13.99
C LEU A 270 -14.12 54.40 14.88
N LEU A 271 -14.29 53.36 15.71
CA LEU A 271 -14.69 53.33 17.14
C LEU A 271 -16.17 53.42 17.56
N GLY A 272 -16.51 52.56 18.53
CA GLY A 272 -17.63 52.71 19.46
C GLY A 272 -17.87 51.44 20.27
N GLY A 273 -17.43 51.41 21.53
CA GLY A 273 -17.79 50.37 22.50
C GLY A 273 -18.96 50.79 23.40
N HIS A 274 -19.54 49.82 24.12
CA HIS A 274 -20.20 49.88 25.45
C HIS A 274 -20.90 48.52 25.69
N SER A 275 -20.50 47.71 26.67
CA SER A 275 -20.93 47.65 28.09
C SER A 275 -22.24 46.89 28.39
N VAL A 276 -22.05 45.66 28.91
CA VAL A 276 -22.66 45.01 30.11
C VAL A 276 -24.20 44.87 30.26
N GLY A 277 -24.64 43.62 30.49
CA GLY A 277 -25.92 43.29 31.15
C GLY A 277 -26.38 41.84 30.94
N ASP A 278 -26.48 41.09 32.03
CA ASP A 278 -26.93 39.68 32.17
C ASP A 278 -28.17 39.28 31.38
N LEU A 279 -28.26 37.99 30.99
CA LEU A 279 -29.50 37.19 30.98
C LEU A 279 -29.16 35.69 30.82
N ALA A 280 -29.39 34.91 31.87
CA ALA A 280 -29.41 33.46 31.81
C ALA A 280 -30.76 32.96 31.27
N VAL A 281 -30.76 32.24 30.13
CA VAL A 281 -31.85 31.33 29.74
C VAL A 281 -31.26 30.14 28.96
N SER A 282 -31.64 28.95 29.41
CA SER A 282 -31.43 27.60 28.87
C SER A 282 -31.10 27.48 27.38
N GLY A 283 -29.93 26.92 27.06
CA GLY A 283 -29.60 26.43 25.72
C GLY A 283 -30.15 25.02 25.46
N PRO A 284 -30.58 24.70 24.22
CA PRO A 284 -30.91 23.34 23.85
C PRO A 284 -29.64 22.49 23.68
N LEU A 285 -29.74 21.22 24.07
CA LEU A 285 -28.76 20.16 23.86
C LEU A 285 -28.15 20.22 22.44
N LEU A 286 -26.86 20.56 22.34
CA LEU A 286 -26.04 20.16 21.21
C LEU A 286 -25.23 18.93 21.63
N ALA A 287 -25.37 17.86 20.85
CA ALA A 287 -24.66 16.61 21.03
C ALA A 287 -23.15 16.85 21.17
N ALA A 288 -22.57 16.16 22.16
CA ALA A 288 -21.16 16.22 22.51
C ALA A 288 -20.26 15.95 21.30
N ILE A 289 -19.67 17.02 20.77
CA ILE A 289 -18.42 16.95 20.01
C ILE A 289 -17.31 16.89 21.06
N THR A 290 -16.70 15.71 21.21
CA THR A 290 -15.44 15.49 21.94
C THR A 290 -14.65 14.49 21.09
N SER A 291 -13.41 14.66 20.65
CA SER A 291 -12.41 15.73 20.78
C SER A 291 -11.29 15.40 19.76
N ASP A 292 -10.65 16.45 19.22
CA ASP A 292 -9.34 16.46 18.55
C ASP A 292 -9.18 15.78 17.18
N GLN A 293 -9.72 16.44 16.15
CA GLN A 293 -8.99 16.57 14.88
C GLN A 293 -7.82 17.54 15.10
N GLU A 294 -6.68 17.03 15.55
CA GLU A 294 -5.44 17.74 15.28
C GLU A 294 -5.20 17.68 13.77
N ASP A 295 -5.25 18.83 13.11
CA ASP A 295 -4.81 19.02 11.73
C ASP A 295 -3.28 18.82 11.64
N ARG A 296 -2.83 17.59 11.86
CA ARG A 296 -1.43 17.19 11.74
C ARG A 296 -1.19 16.85 10.29
N THR A 297 -0.44 17.71 9.60
CA THR A 297 0.14 17.37 8.30
C THR A 297 1.06 16.15 8.47
N VAL A 298 0.59 14.96 8.07
CA VAL A 298 1.38 13.72 8.13
C VAL A 298 2.15 13.57 6.83
N VAL A 299 3.47 13.74 6.88
CA VAL A 299 4.36 13.40 5.76
C VAL A 299 4.62 11.90 5.76
N ARG A 300 4.29 11.23 4.66
CA ARG A 300 4.49 9.79 4.47
C ARG A 300 5.71 9.54 3.58
N LEU A 301 6.30 8.36 3.68
CA LEU A 301 7.38 7.94 2.78
C LEU A 301 6.92 7.95 1.30
N SER A 302 5.64 7.69 1.04
CA SER A 302 5.04 7.82 -0.30
C SER A 302 5.04 9.25 -0.86
N ASP A 303 5.20 10.26 0.00
CA ASP A 303 5.22 11.67 -0.38
C ASP A 303 6.65 12.16 -0.69
N PHE A 304 7.64 11.29 -0.52
CA PHE A 304 9.03 11.58 -0.87
C PHE A 304 9.25 11.51 -2.39
N HIS A 305 10.41 11.99 -2.84
CA HIS A 305 10.78 11.94 -4.25
C HIS A 305 10.70 10.50 -4.78
N PRO A 306 10.14 10.25 -5.98
CA PRO A 306 9.91 8.91 -6.51
C PRO A 306 11.15 8.00 -6.51
N TRP A 307 12.32 8.57 -6.85
CA TRP A 307 13.60 7.84 -6.79
C TRP A 307 13.88 7.19 -5.43
N ILE A 308 13.38 7.79 -4.35
CA ILE A 308 13.57 7.28 -2.99
C ILE A 308 12.36 6.43 -2.58
N ALA A 309 11.16 6.97 -2.71
CA ALA A 309 9.93 6.34 -2.23
C ALA A 309 9.72 4.94 -2.83
N GLU A 310 9.82 4.80 -4.16
CA GLU A 310 9.54 3.54 -4.86
C GLU A 310 10.50 2.40 -4.49
N ARG A 311 11.71 2.75 -4.06
CA ARG A 311 12.77 1.81 -3.71
C ARG A 311 12.77 1.48 -2.23
N ALA A 312 12.54 2.48 -1.39
CA ALA A 312 12.58 2.34 0.06
C ALA A 312 11.27 1.78 0.63
N GLU A 313 10.11 2.16 0.11
CA GLU A 313 8.81 1.88 0.74
C GLU A 313 8.53 0.39 0.97
N PRO A 314 8.77 -0.52 0.01
CA PRO A 314 8.53 -1.94 0.25
C PRO A 314 9.39 -2.50 1.39
N LEU A 315 10.66 -2.10 1.43
CA LEU A 315 11.63 -2.55 2.44
C LEU A 315 11.35 -1.92 3.81
N PHE A 316 11.00 -0.64 3.83
CA PHE A 316 10.64 0.09 5.05
C PHE A 316 9.38 -0.48 5.69
N VAL A 317 8.33 -0.75 4.90
CA VAL A 317 7.08 -1.36 5.38
C VAL A 317 7.31 -2.78 5.91
N ASP A 318 8.26 -3.50 5.32
CA ASP A 318 8.66 -4.84 5.77
C ASP A 318 9.65 -4.82 6.96
N GLY A 319 10.03 -3.65 7.47
CA GLY A 319 10.93 -3.51 8.63
C GLY A 319 12.42 -3.70 8.30
N HIS A 320 12.77 -3.75 7.02
CA HIS A 320 14.15 -3.84 6.52
C HIS A 320 14.72 -2.43 6.29
N TYR A 321 14.78 -1.66 7.37
CA TYR A 321 15.13 -0.25 7.37
C TYR A 321 16.51 0.05 6.77
N ARG A 322 17.54 -0.73 7.14
CA ARG A 322 18.88 -0.59 6.58
C ARG A 322 18.88 -0.86 5.08
N SER A 323 18.20 -1.93 4.66
CA SER A 323 18.09 -2.30 3.25
C SER A 323 17.31 -1.25 2.45
N ALA A 324 16.30 -0.61 3.06
CA ALA A 324 15.56 0.50 2.45
C ALA A 324 16.49 1.67 2.12
N VAL A 325 17.35 2.07 3.07
CA VAL A 325 18.36 3.13 2.86
C VAL A 325 19.36 2.73 1.77
N VAL A 326 19.93 1.52 1.85
CA VAL A 326 20.93 1.05 0.88
C VAL A 326 20.35 1.05 -0.54
N THR A 327 19.16 0.48 -0.72
CA THR A 327 18.52 0.36 -2.03
C THR A 327 18.14 1.73 -2.60
N ALA A 328 17.57 2.61 -1.78
CA ALA A 328 17.24 3.97 -2.21
C ALA A 328 18.48 4.74 -2.64
N THR A 329 19.60 4.56 -1.94
CA THR A 329 20.82 5.28 -2.25
C THR A 329 21.49 4.76 -3.51
N GLN A 330 21.50 3.44 -3.74
CA GLN A 330 21.99 2.84 -4.98
C GLN A 330 21.19 3.34 -6.19
N PHE A 331 19.87 3.44 -6.04
CA PHE A 331 19.02 3.94 -7.12
C PHE A 331 19.21 5.42 -7.39
N LEU A 332 19.26 6.27 -6.34
CA LEU A 332 19.60 7.69 -6.46
C LEU A 332 20.94 7.89 -7.18
N GLU A 333 21.96 7.08 -6.84
CA GLU A 333 23.28 7.12 -7.47
C GLU A 333 23.19 6.77 -8.97
N ALA A 334 22.45 5.72 -9.34
CA ALA A 334 22.29 5.31 -10.73
C ALA A 334 21.56 6.36 -11.57
N GLU A 335 20.43 6.87 -11.08
CA GLU A 335 19.63 7.88 -11.79
C GLU A 335 20.36 9.23 -11.89
N TRP A 336 21.10 9.63 -10.86
CA TRP A 336 21.91 10.84 -10.90
C TRP A 336 23.03 10.74 -11.95
N ARG A 337 23.71 9.58 -12.04
CA ARG A 337 24.70 9.35 -13.10
C ARG A 337 24.06 9.38 -14.49
N SER A 338 22.92 8.70 -14.65
CA SER A 338 22.15 8.68 -15.90
C SER A 338 21.77 10.09 -16.35
N LEU A 339 21.24 10.92 -15.42
CA LEU A 339 20.86 12.30 -15.68
C LEU A 339 22.03 13.16 -16.19
N LEU A 340 23.22 12.95 -15.63
CA LEU A 340 24.42 13.70 -16.01
C LEU A 340 25.16 13.08 -17.20
N GLY A 341 24.86 11.85 -17.59
CA GLY A 341 25.58 11.13 -18.64
C GLY A 341 27.06 10.92 -18.29
N VAL A 342 27.35 10.61 -17.02
CA VAL A 342 28.72 10.41 -16.52
C VAL A 342 28.92 9.01 -15.96
N GLU A 343 30.04 8.41 -16.33
CA GLU A 343 30.48 7.10 -15.87
C GLU A 343 31.84 7.19 -15.19
N GLY A 344 32.18 6.22 -14.34
CA GLY A 344 33.52 6.09 -13.75
C GLY A 344 33.86 7.04 -12.59
N LEU A 345 33.04 8.04 -12.29
CA LEU A 345 33.23 8.91 -11.13
C LEU A 345 32.76 8.25 -9.83
N SER A 346 33.53 8.43 -8.76
CA SER A 346 33.03 8.10 -7.42
C SER A 346 31.81 8.97 -7.09
N LEU A 347 30.88 8.45 -6.28
CA LEU A 347 29.70 9.22 -5.90
C LEU A 347 30.06 10.52 -5.16
N GLY A 348 31.19 10.54 -4.44
CA GLY A 348 31.71 11.75 -3.79
C GLY A 348 32.16 12.81 -4.80
N GLU A 349 32.81 12.41 -5.89
CA GLU A 349 33.19 13.31 -6.98
C GLU A 349 31.96 13.81 -7.74
N LEU A 350 31.01 12.91 -8.03
CA LEU A 350 29.72 13.27 -8.64
C LEU A 350 29.01 14.35 -7.82
N ALA A 351 28.87 14.14 -6.51
CA ALA A 351 28.27 15.11 -5.60
C ALA A 351 29.05 16.43 -5.54
N ARG A 352 30.39 16.36 -5.49
CA ARG A 352 31.25 17.55 -5.45
C ARG A 352 31.11 18.41 -6.70
N MET A 353 31.08 17.78 -7.87
CA MET A 353 31.13 18.50 -9.15
C MET A 353 29.76 18.98 -9.62
N SER A 354 28.68 18.24 -9.31
CA SER A 354 27.35 18.50 -9.85
C SER A 354 26.89 19.93 -9.59
N PHE A 355 26.99 20.40 -8.35
CA PHE A 355 26.55 21.74 -7.95
C PHE A 355 27.72 22.76 -7.90
N ASP A 356 28.89 22.45 -8.45
CA ASP A 356 30.03 23.38 -8.44
C ASP A 356 29.69 24.66 -9.22
N ARG A 357 29.98 25.82 -8.63
CA ARG A 357 29.67 27.14 -9.22
C ARG A 357 30.49 27.45 -10.47
N ARG A 358 31.65 26.83 -10.62
CA ARG A 358 32.49 26.95 -11.82
C ARG A 358 31.76 26.37 -13.04
N GLY A 359 32.07 26.89 -14.22
CA GLY A 359 31.47 26.41 -15.47
C GLY A 359 31.65 24.90 -15.69
N PRO A 360 30.84 24.29 -16.57
CA PRO A 360 31.06 22.91 -16.97
C PRO A 360 32.44 22.76 -17.62
N ALA A 361 33.04 21.59 -17.46
CA ALA A 361 34.26 21.19 -18.15
C ALA A 361 33.98 19.89 -18.93
N ARG A 362 34.90 19.49 -19.83
CA ARG A 362 34.74 18.26 -20.61
C ARG A 362 34.64 17.06 -19.66
N GLY A 363 33.57 16.27 -19.79
CA GLY A 363 33.29 15.14 -18.89
C GLY A 363 32.77 15.53 -17.50
N GLU A 364 32.60 16.84 -17.24
CA GLU A 364 32.11 17.35 -15.96
C GLU A 364 30.90 18.29 -16.18
N PRO A 365 29.71 17.73 -16.46
CA PRO A 365 28.47 18.50 -16.52
C PRO A 365 28.14 19.12 -15.15
N ARG A 366 27.25 20.10 -15.18
CA ARG A 366 26.82 20.86 -14.02
C ARG A 366 25.31 20.90 -13.89
N LEU A 367 24.82 20.84 -12.67
CA LEU A 367 23.46 21.14 -12.28
C LEU A 367 23.34 22.62 -11.94
N ARG A 368 22.31 23.26 -12.49
CA ARG A 368 22.03 24.69 -12.33
C ARG A 368 20.59 24.92 -11.92
N PHE A 369 20.39 25.46 -10.71
CA PHE A 369 19.07 25.88 -10.26
C PHE A 369 18.58 27.12 -11.04
N ARG A 370 17.26 27.19 -11.24
CA ARG A 370 16.56 28.36 -11.78
C ARG A 370 15.95 29.17 -10.63
N GLY A 371 15.54 30.41 -10.91
CA GLY A 371 14.78 31.22 -9.93
C GLY A 371 15.61 31.97 -8.86
N TYR A 372 16.94 31.80 -8.82
CA TYR A 372 17.81 32.48 -7.83
C TYR A 372 18.55 33.71 -8.38
N GLY A 373 17.98 34.38 -9.37
CA GLY A 373 18.55 35.57 -10.00
C GLY A 373 19.76 35.28 -10.90
N SER A 374 20.60 36.30 -11.10
CA SER A 374 21.77 36.21 -11.98
C SER A 374 22.87 35.29 -11.43
N ARG A 375 23.67 34.74 -12.35
CA ARG A 375 24.92 34.06 -12.01
C ARG A 375 25.76 35.01 -11.16
N ASP A 376 26.23 34.53 -10.02
CA ASP A 376 27.00 35.25 -8.98
C ASP A 376 26.22 36.08 -7.95
N SER A 377 24.89 36.11 -8.03
CA SER A 377 24.08 36.64 -6.92
C SER A 377 24.34 35.87 -5.61
N PRO A 378 24.23 36.49 -4.43
CA PRO A 378 24.35 35.78 -3.15
C PRO A 378 23.38 34.60 -3.03
N ALA A 379 22.13 34.76 -3.49
CA ALA A 379 21.12 33.71 -3.49
C ALA A 379 21.52 32.52 -4.37
N TRP A 380 22.02 32.79 -5.59
CA TRP A 380 22.49 31.75 -6.50
C TRP A 380 23.70 31.00 -5.92
N LYS A 381 24.66 31.72 -5.34
CA LYS A 381 25.85 31.13 -4.71
C LYS A 381 25.45 30.21 -3.55
N ASN A 382 24.56 30.67 -2.67
CA ASN A 382 24.10 29.91 -1.51
C ASN A 382 23.33 28.65 -1.92
N ALA A 383 22.45 28.72 -2.93
CA ALA A 383 21.72 27.56 -3.43
C ALA A 383 22.67 26.45 -3.92
N HIS A 384 23.71 26.82 -4.69
CA HIS A 384 24.66 25.86 -5.26
C HIS A 384 25.66 25.32 -4.21
N ASP A 385 26.25 26.21 -3.40
CA ASP A 385 27.19 25.79 -2.35
C ASP A 385 26.47 24.94 -1.28
N GLY A 386 25.23 25.30 -0.91
CA GLY A 386 24.39 24.54 0.02
C GLY A 386 24.03 23.15 -0.52
N ALA A 387 23.53 23.06 -1.76
CA ALA A 387 23.23 21.78 -2.38
C ALA A 387 24.48 20.89 -2.51
N ARG A 388 25.64 21.46 -2.83
CA ARG A 388 26.92 20.75 -2.87
C ARG A 388 27.31 20.17 -1.52
N GLN A 389 27.23 20.97 -0.45
CA GLN A 389 27.57 20.52 0.90
C GLN A 389 26.59 19.45 1.40
N TYR A 390 25.30 19.65 1.17
CA TYR A 390 24.25 18.71 1.52
C TYR A 390 24.42 17.36 0.81
N ALA A 391 24.69 17.40 -0.50
CA ALA A 391 25.00 16.22 -1.29
C ALA A 391 26.21 15.45 -0.74
N LEU A 392 27.30 16.14 -0.44
CA LEU A 392 28.49 15.53 0.17
C LEU A 392 28.18 14.94 1.55
N GLY A 393 27.34 15.60 2.35
CA GLY A 393 26.85 15.08 3.63
C GLY A 393 26.08 13.77 3.45
N CYS A 394 25.11 13.73 2.54
CA CYS A 394 24.35 12.51 2.22
C CYS A 394 25.26 11.38 1.77
N VAL A 395 26.21 11.64 0.87
CA VAL A 395 27.13 10.62 0.38
C VAL A 395 28.05 10.10 1.49
N LYS A 396 28.66 10.99 2.27
CA LYS A 396 29.65 10.59 3.27
C LYS A 396 29.03 9.99 4.54
N ARG A 397 27.95 10.58 5.05
CA ARG A 397 27.36 10.22 6.34
C ARG A 397 26.26 9.17 6.24
N ILE A 398 25.51 9.15 5.14
CA ILE A 398 24.41 8.20 4.94
C ILE A 398 24.88 7.06 4.06
N ARG A 399 25.18 7.32 2.78
CA ARG A 399 25.50 6.28 1.79
C ARG A 399 26.71 5.45 2.21
N ASN A 400 27.83 6.09 2.47
CA ASN A 400 29.09 5.39 2.73
C ASN A 400 29.02 4.57 4.02
N LEU A 401 28.38 5.08 5.08
CA LEU A 401 28.23 4.33 6.31
C LEU A 401 27.25 3.17 6.12
N ALA A 402 26.11 3.38 5.45
CA ALA A 402 25.13 2.33 5.19
C ALA A 402 25.69 1.17 4.33
N VAL A 403 26.55 1.49 3.35
CA VAL A 403 27.07 0.50 2.38
C VAL A 403 28.41 -0.12 2.82
N HIS A 404 29.34 0.69 3.34
CA HIS A 404 30.72 0.26 3.60
C HIS A 404 31.01 0.01 5.08
N HIS A 405 30.20 0.55 5.99
CA HIS A 405 30.37 0.41 7.44
C HIS A 405 29.03 0.08 8.12
N PRO A 406 28.35 -1.00 7.70
CA PRO A 406 27.05 -1.34 8.27
C PRO A 406 27.20 -1.63 9.76
N GLN A 407 26.35 -1.01 10.58
CA GLN A 407 26.20 -1.39 11.99
C GLN A 407 25.52 -2.74 12.10
N ASP A 408 25.71 -3.47 13.19
CA ASP A 408 25.07 -4.78 13.37
C ASP A 408 23.56 -4.63 13.68
N ALA A 409 23.19 -3.62 14.47
CA ALA A 409 21.81 -3.32 14.85
C ALA A 409 21.01 -2.63 13.74
N GLU A 410 19.77 -3.05 13.51
CA GLU A 410 18.86 -2.42 12.55
C GLU A 410 18.48 -1.02 13.05
N PRO A 411 18.54 0.03 12.21
CA PRO A 411 18.16 1.38 12.62
C PRO A 411 16.67 1.47 12.94
N GLU A 412 16.27 2.46 13.75
CA GLU A 412 14.87 2.67 14.08
C GLU A 412 14.07 3.22 12.87
N ALA A 413 12.76 2.99 12.88
CA ALA A 413 11.87 3.43 11.80
C ALA A 413 11.91 4.96 11.59
N THR A 414 11.90 5.72 12.69
CA THR A 414 11.93 7.19 12.64
C THR A 414 13.24 7.71 12.07
N GLU A 415 14.37 7.25 12.58
CA GLU A 415 15.71 7.59 12.06
C GLU A 415 15.82 7.25 10.56
N THR A 416 15.28 6.10 10.17
CA THR A 416 15.29 5.67 8.77
C THR A 416 14.43 6.58 7.90
N LEU A 417 13.27 7.03 8.39
CA LEU A 417 12.41 7.96 7.67
C LEU A 417 13.10 9.33 7.49
N GLU A 418 13.81 9.81 8.51
CA GLU A 418 14.62 11.04 8.44
C GLU A 418 15.72 10.93 7.38
N ILE A 419 16.46 9.81 7.38
CA ILE A 419 17.49 9.51 6.39
C ILE A 419 16.90 9.51 4.98
N LEU A 420 15.78 8.82 4.76
CA LEU A 420 15.11 8.77 3.48
C LEU A 420 14.58 10.15 3.07
N GLY A 421 14.15 10.98 4.02
CA GLY A 421 13.73 12.36 3.80
C GLY A 421 14.89 13.24 3.33
N ALA A 422 16.09 12.99 3.86
CA ALA A 422 17.29 13.69 3.42
C ALA A 422 17.67 13.31 1.98
N LEU A 423 17.67 12.01 1.66
CA LEU A 423 17.91 11.53 0.29
C LEU A 423 16.83 12.02 -0.68
N SER A 424 15.59 12.14 -0.24
CA SER A 424 14.45 12.66 -1.02
C SER A 424 14.65 14.13 -1.38
N THR A 425 15.13 14.93 -0.43
CA THR A 425 15.48 16.34 -0.67
C THR A 425 16.61 16.46 -1.69
N LEU A 426 17.66 15.64 -1.57
CA LEU A 426 18.75 15.61 -2.54
C LEU A 426 18.26 15.22 -3.94
N ALA A 427 17.44 14.17 -4.04
CA ALA A 427 16.88 13.72 -5.31
C ALA A 427 16.07 14.84 -5.99
N ARG A 428 15.24 15.57 -5.23
CA ARG A 428 14.46 16.71 -5.72
C ARG A 428 15.37 17.82 -6.27
N TRP A 429 16.44 18.17 -5.56
CA TRP A 429 17.40 19.18 -6.04
C TRP A 429 18.17 18.74 -7.28
N VAL A 430 18.46 17.44 -7.40
CA VAL A 430 19.11 16.88 -8.59
C VAL A 430 18.18 16.97 -9.81
N THR A 431 16.90 16.65 -9.65
CA THR A 431 15.93 16.60 -10.76
C THR A 431 15.36 17.97 -11.15
N GLU A 432 15.27 18.92 -10.22
CA GLU A 432 14.83 20.29 -10.49
C GLU A 432 15.88 21.11 -11.27
N ALA A 433 17.17 20.80 -11.05
CA ALA A 433 18.25 21.55 -11.65
C ALA A 433 18.43 21.24 -13.15
N ARG A 434 18.76 22.26 -13.93
CA ARG A 434 19.08 22.10 -15.36
C ARG A 434 20.49 21.53 -15.51
N VAL A 435 20.64 20.49 -16.32
CA VAL A 435 21.95 19.99 -16.78
C VAL A 435 22.57 20.97 -17.77
N VAL A 436 23.82 21.35 -17.53
CA VAL A 436 24.62 22.23 -18.40
C VAL A 436 25.95 21.54 -18.70
N THR A 437 26.26 21.40 -19.98
CA THR A 437 27.49 20.79 -20.51
C THR A 437 28.34 21.85 -21.23
N VAL A 438 29.61 21.53 -21.50
CA VAL A 438 30.40 22.30 -22.49
C VAL A 438 29.78 22.06 -23.87
N ARG A 439 29.65 23.12 -24.68
CA ARG A 439 29.20 23.02 -26.07
C ARG A 439 30.24 22.33 -26.93
#